data_AF-A0A8M9P7C6-F1
#
_entry.id   AF-A0A8M9P7C6-F1
#
_cell.length_a   1.000
_cell.length_b   1.000
_cell.length_c   1.000
_cell.angle_alpha   90.00
_cell.angle_beta   90.00
_cell.angle_gamma   90.00
#
_symmetry.space_group_name_H-M   'P 1'
#
loop_
_entity.id
_entity.type
_entity.pdbx_description
1 polymer ?
#
loop_
_entity_poly.entity_id
_entity_poly.type
_entity_poly.pdbx_seq_one_letter_code
_entity_poly.pdbx_strand_id
1 'polypeptide(L)'
;MLDMAEREGVVDIYNCVRELRSRRVNMVQTEEQYVFIHDAILEACLCGDTTIPANQLRSVYYDMNRLDPQTNSSPIKEEFRTLNMVTPTLRVEDCSIALLPRNHEKNRCMDVLPPDRCLPFLITIDGESSNYINAALMDSYKQPSAFIVTQHPLPNTVKDFWRLVLDYHCTSIVMLNDVDPAQV
;
A
#
# COMPACT_ATOMS: atom_id res chain seq x y z
N MET A 1 6.39 -13.18 -21.09
CA MET A 1 7.50 -12.44 -20.46
C MET A 1 7.90 -13.11 -19.15
N LEU A 2 6.97 -13.37 -18.22
CA LEU A 2 7.28 -14.17 -17.01
C LEU A 2 7.81 -15.57 -17.35
N ASP A 3 7.20 -16.27 -18.30
CA ASP A 3 7.72 -17.57 -18.79
C ASP A 3 9.16 -17.47 -19.34
N MET A 4 9.53 -16.33 -19.90
CA MET A 4 10.88 -16.08 -20.43
C MET A 4 11.86 -15.86 -19.26
N ALA A 5 11.45 -15.06 -18.27
CA ALA A 5 12.22 -14.86 -17.04
C ALA A 5 12.50 -16.20 -16.35
N GLU A 6 11.47 -17.05 -16.23
CA GLU A 6 11.56 -18.35 -15.57
C GLU A 6 12.47 -19.33 -16.33
N ARG A 7 12.34 -19.41 -17.66
CA ARG A 7 13.06 -20.41 -18.46
C ARG A 7 14.46 -20.00 -18.88
N GLU A 8 14.66 -18.72 -19.15
CA GLU A 8 15.89 -18.20 -19.77
C GLU A 8 16.69 -17.31 -18.82
N GLY A 9 16.12 -16.89 -17.69
CA GLY A 9 16.75 -15.97 -16.75
C GLY A 9 16.92 -14.54 -17.29
N VAL A 10 16.30 -14.24 -18.44
CA VAL A 10 16.37 -12.94 -19.11
C VAL A 10 14.98 -12.55 -19.62
N VAL A 11 14.74 -11.26 -19.79
CA VAL A 11 13.50 -10.74 -20.37
C VAL A 11 13.79 -9.63 -21.35
N ASP A 12 13.29 -9.75 -22.57
CA ASP A 12 13.40 -8.72 -23.61
C ASP A 12 12.04 -8.05 -23.87
N ILE A 13 11.73 -7.08 -23.01
CA ILE A 13 10.45 -6.36 -23.05
C ILE A 13 10.26 -5.64 -24.38
N TYR A 14 11.32 -4.99 -24.89
CA TYR A 14 11.28 -4.25 -26.14
C TYR A 14 10.90 -5.14 -27.33
N ASN A 15 11.61 -6.27 -27.51
CA ASN A 15 11.34 -7.14 -28.64
C ASN A 15 9.99 -7.85 -28.50
N CYS A 16 9.56 -8.21 -27.29
CA CYS A 16 8.22 -8.74 -27.08
C CYS A 16 7.13 -7.71 -27.48
N VAL A 17 7.22 -6.45 -27.05
CA VAL A 17 6.24 -5.42 -27.44
C VAL A 17 6.28 -5.16 -28.95
N ARG A 18 7.48 -5.14 -29.55
CA ARG A 18 7.66 -5.01 -31.01
C ARG A 18 6.99 -6.16 -31.76
N GLU A 19 7.11 -7.40 -31.27
CA GLU A 19 6.44 -8.55 -31.86
C GLU A 19 4.92 -8.48 -31.70
N LEU A 20 4.41 -8.07 -30.53
CA LEU A 20 2.97 -7.86 -30.34
C LEU A 20 2.42 -6.85 -31.34
N ARG A 21 3.15 -5.76 -31.58
CA ARG A 21 2.77 -4.72 -32.56
C ARG A 21 2.79 -5.20 -34.01
N SER A 22 3.56 -6.22 -34.35
CA SER A 22 3.54 -6.81 -35.71
C SER A 22 2.27 -7.61 -35.99
N ARG A 23 1.63 -8.14 -34.93
CA ARG A 23 0.39 -8.93 -35.03
C ARG A 23 -0.87 -8.08 -34.83
N ARG A 24 -0.80 -7.05 -33.98
CA ARG A 24 -1.91 -6.11 -33.73
C ARG A 24 -1.35 -4.72 -33.48
N VAL A 25 -1.80 -3.74 -34.28
CA VAL A 25 -1.37 -2.34 -34.12
C VAL A 25 -1.71 -1.82 -32.73
N ASN A 26 -0.90 -0.89 -32.22
CA ASN A 26 -1.13 -0.23 -30.93
C ASN A 26 -1.20 -1.19 -29.72
N MET A 27 -0.46 -2.31 -29.75
CA MET A 27 -0.20 -3.07 -28.53
C MET A 27 0.76 -2.28 -27.62
N VAL A 28 0.38 -2.12 -26.35
CA VAL A 28 1.03 -1.22 -25.36
C VAL A 28 1.05 0.22 -25.89
N GLN A 29 0.00 0.97 -25.59
CA GLN A 29 -0.31 2.23 -26.27
C GLN A 29 0.38 3.45 -25.66
N THR A 30 0.56 3.45 -24.35
CA THR A 30 1.11 4.59 -23.62
C THR A 30 2.46 4.24 -22.99
N GLU A 31 3.20 5.28 -22.65
CA GLU A 31 4.47 5.15 -21.93
C GLU A 31 4.25 4.51 -20.55
N GLU A 32 3.21 4.90 -19.83
CA GLU A 32 2.89 4.37 -18.49
C GLU A 32 2.60 2.87 -18.53
N GLN A 33 1.91 2.40 -19.57
CA GLN A 33 1.71 0.96 -19.77
C GLN A 33 3.02 0.23 -20.03
N TYR A 34 3.94 0.84 -20.79
CA TYR A 34 5.25 0.26 -21.07
C TYR A 34 6.09 0.19 -19.80
N VAL A 35 6.14 1.27 -19.01
CA VAL A 35 6.81 1.32 -17.70
C VAL A 35 6.21 0.29 -16.74
N PHE A 36 4.88 0.19 -16.67
CA PHE A 36 4.21 -0.78 -15.81
C PHE A 36 4.60 -2.23 -16.13
N ILE A 37 4.87 -2.56 -17.40
CA ILE A 37 5.36 -3.90 -17.77
C ILE A 37 6.74 -4.16 -17.15
N HIS A 38 7.64 -3.17 -17.18
CA HIS A 38 8.94 -3.28 -16.52
C HIS A 38 8.79 -3.48 -15.01
N ASP A 39 7.95 -2.68 -14.36
CA ASP A 39 7.72 -2.76 -12.91
C ASP A 39 7.10 -4.10 -12.50
N ALA A 40 6.07 -4.56 -13.22
CA ALA A 40 5.39 -5.83 -12.92
C ALA A 40 6.32 -7.04 -13.08
N ILE A 41 7.21 -7.03 -14.08
CA ILE A 41 8.20 -8.10 -14.29
C ILE A 41 9.26 -8.04 -13.20
N LEU A 42 9.75 -6.84 -12.86
CA LEU A 42 10.72 -6.67 -11.79
C LEU A 42 10.16 -7.15 -10.45
N GLU A 43 8.94 -6.77 -10.10
CA GLU A 43 8.25 -7.22 -8.89
C GLU A 43 8.11 -8.74 -8.86
N ALA A 44 7.63 -9.35 -9.96
CA ALA A 44 7.49 -10.80 -10.05
C ALA A 44 8.84 -11.53 -9.88
N CYS A 45 9.94 -10.98 -10.42
CA CYS A 45 11.27 -11.54 -10.27
C CYS A 45 11.84 -11.38 -8.85
N LEU A 46 11.53 -10.28 -8.17
CA LEU A 46 12.01 -10.02 -6.80
C LEU A 46 11.22 -10.79 -5.74
N CYS A 47 9.89 -10.88 -5.91
CA CYS A 47 9.00 -11.50 -4.93
C CYS A 47 8.84 -13.01 -5.13
N GLY A 48 8.78 -13.48 -6.38
CA GLY A 48 8.38 -14.86 -6.68
C GLY A 48 6.93 -15.17 -6.27
N ASP A 49 6.61 -16.46 -6.16
CA ASP A 49 5.32 -16.92 -5.61
C ASP A 49 5.45 -17.17 -4.10
N THR A 50 4.82 -16.32 -3.31
CA THR A 50 4.78 -16.40 -1.84
C THR A 50 3.49 -17.06 -1.32
N THR A 51 2.68 -17.65 -2.19
CA THR A 51 1.42 -18.30 -1.81
C THR A 51 1.67 -19.62 -1.09
N ILE A 52 1.12 -19.77 0.12
CA ILE A 52 1.27 -20.99 0.93
C ILE A 52 -0.09 -21.69 1.11
N PRO A 53 -0.24 -22.95 0.66
CA PRO A 53 -1.42 -23.76 0.97
C PRO A 53 -1.60 -23.93 2.48
N ALA A 54 -2.85 -23.84 2.97
CA ALA A 54 -3.16 -23.85 4.40
C ALA A 54 -2.62 -25.09 5.15
N ASN A 55 -2.56 -26.24 4.48
CA ASN A 55 -2.02 -27.49 5.05
C ASN A 55 -0.49 -27.49 5.20
N GLN A 56 0.21 -26.55 4.55
CA GLN A 56 1.68 -26.42 4.59
C GLN A 56 2.15 -25.25 5.45
N LEU A 57 1.24 -24.37 5.89
CA LEU A 57 1.59 -23.16 6.64
C LEU A 57 2.51 -23.43 7.83
N ARG A 58 2.26 -24.51 8.58
CA ARG A 58 3.07 -24.86 9.76
C ARG A 58 4.51 -25.21 9.40
N SER A 59 4.72 -26.05 8.38
CA SER A 59 6.08 -26.43 7.98
C SER A 59 6.83 -25.24 7.41
N VAL A 60 6.20 -24.48 6.50
CA VAL A 60 6.80 -23.31 5.88
C VAL A 60 7.15 -22.25 6.94
N TYR A 61 6.30 -22.04 7.94
CA TYR A 61 6.61 -21.12 9.04
C TYR A 61 7.88 -21.51 9.82
N TYR A 62 8.08 -22.80 10.13
CA TYR A 62 9.31 -23.24 10.81
C TYR A 62 10.54 -23.03 9.93
N ASP A 63 10.44 -23.35 8.64
CA ASP A 63 11.53 -23.16 7.70
C ASP A 63 11.86 -21.68 7.52
N MET A 64 10.85 -20.81 7.42
CA MET A 64 11.00 -19.36 7.28
C MET A 64 11.64 -18.69 8.49
N ASN A 65 11.51 -19.27 9.69
CA ASN A 65 12.13 -18.75 10.91
C ASN A 65 13.52 -19.33 11.19
N ARG A 66 13.98 -20.30 10.39
CA ARG A 66 15.29 -20.91 10.60
C ARG A 66 16.39 -19.91 10.28
N LEU A 67 17.24 -19.64 11.26
CA LEU A 67 18.39 -18.76 11.09
C LEU A 67 19.50 -19.48 10.32
N ASP A 68 20.02 -18.80 9.30
CA ASP A 68 21.27 -19.18 8.67
C ASP A 68 22.45 -18.78 9.59
N PRO A 69 23.30 -19.74 10.02
CA PRO A 69 24.42 -19.46 10.92
C PRO A 69 25.48 -18.50 10.35
N GLN A 70 25.59 -18.40 9.02
CA GLN A 70 26.60 -17.56 8.37
C GLN A 70 26.12 -16.11 8.23
N THR A 71 24.86 -15.91 7.88
CA THR A 71 24.30 -14.57 7.61
C THR A 71 23.56 -13.97 8.81
N ASN A 72 23.20 -14.79 9.81
CA ASN A 72 22.31 -14.42 10.92
C ASN A 72 20.98 -13.80 10.41
N SER A 73 20.51 -14.34 9.29
CA SER A 73 19.27 -13.97 8.60
C SER A 73 18.34 -15.17 8.55
N SER A 74 17.06 -14.91 8.36
CA SER A 74 16.03 -15.93 8.16
C SER A 74 15.22 -15.57 6.92
N PRO A 75 14.63 -16.55 6.22
CA PRO A 75 13.83 -16.27 5.03
C PRO A 75 12.70 -15.25 5.28
N ILE A 76 12.04 -15.26 6.44
CA ILE A 76 11.01 -14.26 6.78
C ILE A 76 11.58 -12.83 6.86
N LYS A 77 12.83 -12.69 7.31
CA LYS A 77 13.52 -11.40 7.39
C LYS A 77 13.92 -10.92 5.99
N GLU A 78 14.28 -11.84 5.12
CA GLU A 78 14.60 -11.55 3.72
C GLU A 78 13.36 -11.16 2.94
N GLU A 79 12.26 -11.88 3.11
CA GLU A 79 10.95 -11.53 2.54
C GLU A 79 10.51 -10.12 2.99
N PHE A 80 10.65 -9.80 4.27
CA PHE A 80 10.37 -8.46 4.77
C PHE A 80 11.28 -7.38 4.16
N ARG A 81 12.55 -7.69 3.87
CA ARG A 81 13.43 -6.76 3.15
C ARG A 81 12.96 -6.57 1.72
N THR A 82 12.60 -7.64 1.01
CA THR A 82 12.05 -7.57 -0.34
C THR A 82 10.80 -6.71 -0.36
N LEU A 83 9.87 -6.91 0.59
CA LEU A 83 8.67 -6.07 0.75
C LEU A 83 9.02 -4.58 0.82
N ASN A 84 10.03 -4.20 1.62
CA ASN A 84 10.47 -2.81 1.72
C ASN A 84 11.13 -2.29 0.45
N MET A 85 11.78 -3.15 -0.34
CA MET A 85 12.40 -2.77 -1.62
C MET A 85 11.35 -2.55 -2.73
N VAL A 86 10.31 -3.37 -2.76
CA VAL A 86 9.27 -3.30 -3.81
C VAL A 86 8.14 -2.32 -3.47
N THR A 87 7.96 -1.96 -2.19
CA THR A 87 6.95 -0.99 -1.78
C THR A 87 7.33 0.41 -2.32
N PRO A 88 6.47 1.05 -3.13
CA PRO A 88 6.75 2.38 -3.65
C PRO A 88 6.88 3.40 -2.52
N THR A 89 7.92 4.23 -2.57
CA THR A 89 8.08 5.35 -1.66
C THR A 89 7.13 6.47 -2.06
N LEU A 90 6.30 6.92 -1.11
CA LEU A 90 5.43 8.08 -1.34
C LEU A 90 6.29 9.33 -1.47
N ARG A 91 6.06 10.07 -2.56
CA ARG A 91 6.69 11.36 -2.78
C ARG A 91 5.85 12.46 -2.14
N VAL A 92 6.45 13.61 -1.93
CA VAL A 92 5.77 14.80 -1.37
C VAL A 92 4.50 15.16 -2.16
N GLU A 93 4.56 15.04 -3.48
CA GLU A 93 3.42 15.27 -4.37
C GLU A 93 2.28 14.26 -4.22
N ASP A 94 2.58 13.05 -3.75
CA ASP A 94 1.56 12.02 -3.51
C ASP A 94 0.77 12.27 -2.22
N CYS A 95 1.24 13.17 -1.35
CA CYS A 95 0.63 13.53 -0.06
C CYS A 95 0.35 15.04 0.05
N SER A 96 0.10 15.69 -1.09
CA SER A 96 0.02 17.15 -1.18
C SER A 96 -1.08 17.75 -0.30
N ILE A 97 -2.20 17.03 -0.12
CA ILE A 97 -3.34 17.50 0.69
C ILE A 97 -3.01 17.42 2.17
N ALA A 98 -2.37 16.33 2.62
CA ALA A 98 -1.96 16.15 4.00
C ALA A 98 -0.91 17.20 4.43
N LEU A 99 -0.10 17.67 3.47
CA LEU A 99 0.96 18.67 3.66
C LEU A 99 0.49 20.13 3.56
N LEU A 100 -0.81 20.39 3.37
CA LEU A 100 -1.31 21.76 3.41
C LEU A 100 -1.14 22.35 4.82
N PRO A 101 -0.71 23.62 4.98
CA PRO A 101 -0.47 24.22 6.29
C PRO A 101 -1.64 24.10 7.26
N ARG A 102 -2.88 24.21 6.76
CA ARG A 102 -4.13 24.05 7.54
C ARG A 102 -4.39 22.63 8.07
N ASN A 103 -3.67 21.63 7.56
CA ASN A 103 -3.84 20.22 7.90
C ASN A 103 -2.69 19.67 8.77
N HIS A 104 -1.60 20.43 8.97
CA HIS A 104 -0.44 20.00 9.76
C HIS A 104 -0.82 19.55 11.18
N GLU A 105 -1.62 20.34 11.88
CA GLU A 105 -2.06 20.03 13.24
C GLU A 105 -3.09 18.88 13.31
N LYS A 106 -3.53 18.35 12.16
CA LYS A 106 -4.40 17.17 12.07
C LYS A 106 -3.61 15.87 11.90
N ASN A 107 -2.29 15.95 11.72
CA ASN A 107 -1.40 14.81 11.56
C ASN A 107 -0.62 14.55 12.85
N ARG A 108 -0.66 13.32 13.36
CA ARG A 108 0.12 12.91 14.54
C ARG A 108 1.62 12.83 14.23
N CYS A 109 1.96 12.37 13.03
CA CYS A 109 3.33 12.22 12.55
C CYS A 109 3.42 12.66 11.09
N MET A 110 4.35 13.56 10.77
CA MET A 110 4.55 14.04 9.40
C MET A 110 5.25 13.03 8.49
N ASP A 111 5.84 11.97 9.07
CA ASP A 111 6.42 10.86 8.31
C ASP A 111 5.37 9.79 7.95
N VAL A 112 4.14 9.91 8.47
CA VAL A 112 3.04 8.95 8.26
C VAL A 112 1.82 9.70 7.73
N LEU A 113 1.84 9.96 6.42
CA LEU A 113 0.78 10.68 5.73
C LEU A 113 0.04 9.77 4.74
N PRO A 114 -1.29 9.89 4.63
CA PRO A 114 -2.06 9.15 3.64
C PRO A 114 -1.78 9.70 2.23
N PRO A 115 -1.70 8.83 1.22
CA PRO A 115 -1.60 9.29 -0.15
C PRO A 115 -2.93 9.88 -0.63
N ASP A 116 -2.86 10.95 -1.42
CA ASP A 116 -4.01 11.73 -1.90
C ASP A 116 -5.02 10.85 -2.65
N ARG A 117 -4.54 9.84 -3.39
CA ARG A 117 -5.36 8.89 -4.15
C ARG A 117 -6.26 7.98 -3.28
N CYS A 118 -5.97 7.87 -1.99
CA CYS A 118 -6.70 7.02 -1.04
C CYS A 118 -7.41 7.82 0.05
N LEU A 119 -7.41 9.15 -0.01
CA LEU A 119 -7.98 9.98 1.05
C LEU A 119 -9.52 9.86 1.14
N PRO A 120 -10.09 9.60 2.33
CA PRO A 120 -11.49 9.85 2.57
C PRO A 120 -11.72 11.35 2.86
N PHE A 121 -12.54 12.01 2.06
CA PHE A 121 -12.92 13.41 2.30
C PHE A 121 -14.18 13.47 3.17
N LEU A 122 -14.15 14.31 4.20
CA LEU A 122 -15.32 14.56 5.03
C LEU A 122 -16.38 15.34 4.22
N ILE A 123 -17.60 14.79 4.18
CA ILE A 123 -18.74 15.26 3.41
C ILE A 123 -19.63 16.15 4.26
N THR A 124 -19.89 15.72 5.51
CA THR A 124 -20.72 16.49 6.45
C THR A 124 -20.09 17.86 6.69
N ILE A 125 -20.85 18.92 6.45
CA ILE A 125 -20.36 20.30 6.59
C ILE A 125 -20.21 20.62 8.07
N ASP A 126 -19.07 21.19 8.44
CA ASP A 126 -18.82 21.69 9.78
C ASP A 126 -18.18 23.07 9.75
N GLY A 127 -19.01 24.10 9.52
CA GLY A 127 -18.57 25.49 9.45
C GLY A 127 -17.42 25.66 8.45
N GLU A 128 -16.29 26.19 8.95
CA GLU A 128 -15.06 26.41 8.18
C GLU A 128 -14.02 25.28 8.35
N SER A 129 -14.38 24.17 9.00
CA SER A 129 -13.45 23.04 9.20
C SER A 129 -13.07 22.41 7.86
N SER A 130 -11.79 22.07 7.70
CA SER A 130 -11.32 21.39 6.49
C SER A 130 -11.99 20.01 6.34
N ASN A 131 -12.10 19.56 5.09
CA ASN A 131 -12.60 18.23 4.74
C ASN A 131 -11.53 17.12 4.86
N TYR A 132 -10.41 17.42 5.50
CA TYR A 132 -9.27 16.51 5.66
C TYR A 132 -9.27 15.83 7.03
N ILE A 133 -8.95 14.53 7.01
CA ILE A 133 -8.57 13.72 8.15
C ILE A 133 -7.42 12.78 7.73
N ASN A 134 -6.47 12.51 8.63
CA ASN A 134 -5.39 11.57 8.38
C ASN A 134 -5.92 10.12 8.42
N ALA A 135 -6.40 9.67 7.27
CA ALA A 135 -6.94 8.33 7.06
C ALA A 135 -6.74 7.91 5.59
N ALA A 136 -6.77 6.60 5.33
CA ALA A 136 -6.69 6.03 3.99
C ALA A 136 -7.76 4.96 3.80
N LEU A 137 -8.45 5.03 2.66
CA LEU A 137 -9.30 3.96 2.15
C LEU A 137 -8.44 2.78 1.73
N MET A 138 -8.79 1.58 2.21
CA MET A 138 -8.11 0.34 1.88
C MET A 138 -9.08 -0.72 1.39
N ASP A 139 -8.63 -1.50 0.43
CA ASP A 139 -9.39 -2.58 -0.15
C ASP A 139 -9.45 -3.79 0.79
N SER A 140 -10.52 -4.56 0.67
CA SER A 140 -10.58 -5.91 1.24
C SER A 140 -10.31 -6.95 0.16
N TYR A 141 -10.31 -8.21 0.57
CA TYR A 141 -10.33 -9.34 -0.36
C TYR A 141 -11.52 -9.30 -1.35
N LYS A 142 -12.68 -8.73 -0.98
CA LYS A 142 -13.93 -8.84 -1.78
C LYS A 142 -14.38 -7.55 -2.46
N GLN A 143 -13.99 -6.40 -1.93
CA GLN A 143 -14.48 -5.10 -2.39
C GLN A 143 -13.43 -4.01 -2.18
N PRO A 144 -13.36 -3.03 -3.09
CA PRO A 144 -12.51 -1.87 -2.92
C PRO A 144 -13.01 -0.95 -1.81
N SER A 145 -12.12 -0.16 -1.21
CA SER A 145 -12.42 0.84 -0.16
C SER A 145 -13.29 0.29 0.99
N ALA A 146 -13.02 -0.95 1.40
CA ALA A 146 -13.78 -1.66 2.42
C ALA A 146 -13.41 -1.24 3.85
N PHE A 147 -12.18 -0.79 4.05
CA PHE A 147 -11.63 -0.40 5.33
C PHE A 147 -11.18 1.05 5.29
N ILE A 148 -11.20 1.68 6.46
CA ILE A 148 -10.55 2.96 6.67
C ILE A 148 -9.47 2.76 7.71
N VAL A 149 -8.21 2.95 7.31
CA VAL A 149 -7.07 2.95 8.23
C VAL A 149 -6.78 4.37 8.60
N THR A 150 -6.85 4.68 9.89
CA THR A 150 -6.70 6.04 10.42
C THR A 150 -5.81 6.03 11.65
N GLN A 151 -5.10 7.14 11.89
CA GLN A 151 -4.45 7.36 13.17
C GLN A 151 -5.48 7.37 14.32
N HIS A 152 -5.02 7.14 15.55
CA HIS A 152 -5.82 7.48 16.73
C HIS A 152 -6.17 8.98 16.69
N PRO A 153 -7.45 9.38 16.86
CA PRO A 153 -7.83 10.78 16.83
C PRO A 153 -7.00 11.61 17.80
N LEU A 154 -6.61 12.81 17.35
CA LEU A 154 -6.05 13.84 18.23
C LEU A 154 -7.20 14.56 18.93
N PRO A 155 -6.96 15.25 20.06
CA PRO A 155 -8.00 16.04 20.75
C PRO A 155 -8.75 17.00 19.81
N ASN A 156 -8.04 17.63 18.86
CA ASN A 156 -8.60 18.55 17.88
C ASN A 156 -9.22 17.86 16.65
N THR A 157 -9.10 16.53 16.48
CA THR A 157 -9.67 15.78 15.35
C THR A 157 -10.74 14.77 15.76
N VAL A 158 -11.16 14.72 17.03
CA VAL A 158 -12.23 13.81 17.50
C VAL A 158 -13.53 14.03 16.74
N LYS A 159 -13.89 15.30 16.47
CA LYS A 159 -15.09 15.64 15.71
C LYS A 159 -14.98 15.17 14.25
N ASP A 160 -13.83 15.38 13.63
CA ASP A 160 -13.55 14.93 12.27
C ASP A 160 -13.59 13.40 12.16
N PHE A 161 -13.15 12.67 13.19
CA PHE A 161 -13.29 11.22 13.26
C PHE A 161 -14.75 10.76 13.27
N TRP A 162 -15.62 11.42 14.05
CA TRP A 162 -17.05 11.07 14.03
C TRP A 162 -17.76 11.47 12.74
N ARG A 163 -17.32 12.57 12.09
CA ARG A 163 -17.75 12.91 10.73
C ARG A 163 -17.37 11.81 9.74
N LEU A 164 -16.13 11.32 9.78
CA LEU A 164 -15.65 10.21 8.96
C LEU A 164 -16.52 8.96 9.15
N VAL A 165 -16.77 8.56 10.40
CA VAL A 165 -17.60 7.40 10.75
C VAL A 165 -19.01 7.54 10.18
N LEU A 166 -19.61 8.72 10.28
CA LEU A 166 -20.94 9.01 9.76
C LEU A 166 -20.97 9.02 8.22
N ASP A 167 -20.06 9.76 7.60
CA ASP A 167 -19.99 10.01 6.15
C ASP A 167 -19.73 8.71 5.37
N TYR A 168 -18.93 7.80 5.93
CA TYR A 168 -18.57 6.53 5.31
C TYR A 168 -19.35 5.33 5.88
N HIS A 169 -20.39 5.59 6.67
CA HIS A 169 -21.29 4.58 7.23
C HIS A 169 -20.57 3.46 7.99
N CYS A 170 -19.52 3.80 8.74
CA CYS A 170 -18.75 2.84 9.51
C CYS A 170 -19.61 2.27 10.66
N THR A 171 -19.82 0.96 10.68
CA THR A 171 -20.60 0.27 11.72
C THR A 171 -19.74 -0.40 12.79
N SER A 172 -18.42 -0.37 12.63
CA SER A 172 -17.47 -1.03 13.55
C SER A 172 -16.17 -0.24 13.59
N ILE A 173 -15.64 -0.08 14.80
CA ILE A 173 -14.38 0.61 15.07
C ILE A 173 -13.48 -0.39 15.81
N VAL A 174 -12.27 -0.58 15.30
CA VAL A 174 -11.25 -1.44 15.92
C VAL A 174 -10.11 -0.54 16.39
N MET A 175 -9.91 -0.47 17.71
CA MET A 175 -8.81 0.26 18.32
C MET A 175 -7.68 -0.74 18.66
N LEU A 176 -6.52 -0.56 18.04
CA LEU A 176 -5.35 -1.45 18.19
C LEU A 176 -4.31 -0.94 19.20
N ASN A 177 -4.55 0.23 19.81
CA ASN A 177 -3.68 0.84 20.80
C ASN A 177 -4.39 0.91 22.16
N ASP A 178 -3.62 0.96 23.23
CA ASP A 178 -4.13 1.39 24.53
C ASP A 178 -4.51 2.88 24.48
N VAL A 179 -5.43 3.27 25.35
CA VAL A 179 -5.76 4.69 25.56
C VAL A 179 -4.58 5.34 26.28
N ASP A 180 -3.92 6.29 25.63
CA ASP A 180 -2.92 7.13 26.29
C ASP A 180 -3.63 8.31 26.97
N PRO A 181 -3.67 8.37 28.33
CA PRO A 181 -4.34 9.46 29.03
C PRO A 181 -3.71 10.83 28.76
N ALA A 182 -2.48 10.91 28.27
CA ALA A 182 -1.85 12.18 27.88
C ALA A 182 -2.36 12.71 26.54
N GLN A 183 -3.13 11.93 25.79
CA GLN A 183 -3.61 12.26 24.44
C GLN A 183 -5.13 12.43 24.35
N VAL A 184 -5.84 12.37 25.50
CA VAL A 184 -7.29 12.56 25.61
C VAL A 184 -7.61 13.93 26.20
#